data_AF-A0A6G8QDB3-F1
#
_entry.id   AF-A0A6G8QDB3-F1
#
_cell.length_a   1.000
_cell.length_b   1.000
_cell.length_c   1.000
_cell.angle_alpha   90.00
_cell.angle_beta   90.00
_cell.angle_gamma   90.00
#
_symmetry.space_group_name_H-M   'P 1'
#
loop_
_entity.id
_entity.type
_entity.pdbx_description
1 polymer ?
#
loop_
_entity_poly.entity_id
_entity_poly.type
_entity_poly.pdbx_seq_one_letter_code
_entity_poly.pdbx_strand_id
1 'polypeptide(L)'
;MVKVEQRLLLTGQDVSGADGMVPRWLVREYGRFRDRLLDPEYPCYFGTSAEKRGELRYGYVEGDDVGHVPALLREFLALSKANPQVRHALALFFEPERARRPLSFYEERFWYVLRFLHGLDESPWPEDRPYDPVDPKWEFCFAGEPMFVFASAPAYRLRDSRNMGDSLVLLFQPRRVFDGIEGGTPAGTRAREIIRARMEAWEGMEAHPDMGSYGDPSSHEWKQYFLPDDNTPVTGRCPFHAATDRAVTRGGLAGERTRAREKGDRREDAMTQEAGRRPEIVRGGGVELEMAVMELLPETGSVEVQRDTPGREHETHTHPTDETLLIVDGSITFRYDDEEAACTSGDRLLLPEGTKHSSVAGEEGCVYVIALETVA
;
A
#
# COMPACT_ATOMS: atom_id res chain seq x y z
N MET A 1 -16.73 33.03 3.79
CA MET A 1 -16.39 32.43 2.49
C MET A 1 -17.08 31.08 2.44
N VAL A 2 -18.02 30.90 1.51
CA VAL A 2 -18.62 29.58 1.25
C VAL A 2 -17.49 28.72 0.68
N LYS A 3 -17.08 27.65 1.38
CA LYS A 3 -16.23 26.62 0.78
C LYS A 3 -17.01 26.09 -0.41
N VAL A 4 -16.54 26.36 -1.62
CA VAL A 4 -17.00 25.64 -2.80
C VAL A 4 -16.57 24.19 -2.54
N GLU A 5 -17.54 23.30 -2.36
CA GLU A 5 -17.30 21.87 -2.27
C GLU A 5 -16.57 21.46 -3.55
N GLN A 6 -15.30 21.05 -3.43
CA GLN A 6 -14.58 20.51 -4.57
C GLN A 6 -15.22 19.16 -4.92
N ARG A 7 -15.74 19.07 -6.15
CA ARG A 7 -16.24 17.82 -6.70
C ARG A 7 -15.07 16.88 -6.94
N LEU A 8 -14.98 15.80 -6.16
CA LEU A 8 -13.89 14.84 -6.24
C LEU A 8 -14.10 13.89 -7.42
N LEU A 9 -15.30 13.31 -7.56
CA LEU A 9 -15.61 12.36 -8.61
C LEU A 9 -16.03 13.05 -9.92
N LEU A 10 -15.19 12.91 -10.94
CA LEU A 10 -15.33 13.60 -12.23
C LEU A 10 -15.90 12.68 -13.32
N THR A 11 -16.57 13.29 -14.29
CA THR A 11 -17.03 12.68 -15.54
C THR A 11 -16.11 13.07 -16.70
N GLY A 12 -16.25 12.42 -17.86
CA GLY A 12 -15.50 12.78 -19.06
C GLY A 12 -15.69 14.23 -19.50
N GLN A 13 -16.88 14.82 -19.25
CA GLN A 13 -17.12 16.25 -19.52
C GLN A 13 -16.28 17.14 -18.59
N ASP A 14 -16.22 16.80 -17.30
CA ASP A 14 -15.44 17.56 -16.32
C ASP A 14 -13.94 17.56 -16.66
N VAL A 15 -13.37 16.40 -16.98
CA VAL A 15 -11.93 16.26 -17.30
C VAL A 15 -11.56 16.73 -18.72
N SER A 16 -12.54 16.92 -19.61
CA SER A 16 -12.30 17.54 -20.92
C SER A 16 -11.98 19.03 -20.85
N GLY A 17 -12.10 19.64 -19.65
CA GLY A 17 -11.76 21.05 -19.42
C GLY A 17 -12.83 22.04 -19.87
N ALA A 18 -14.06 21.57 -20.15
CA ALA A 18 -15.17 22.41 -20.61
C ALA A 18 -15.45 23.59 -19.67
N ASP A 19 -15.31 23.39 -18.36
CA ASP A 19 -15.62 24.40 -17.33
C ASP A 19 -14.38 24.99 -16.65
N GLY A 20 -13.16 24.63 -17.08
CA GLY A 20 -11.90 25.15 -16.53
C GLY A 20 -11.60 24.77 -15.07
N MET A 21 -12.36 23.82 -14.51
CA MET A 21 -12.28 23.43 -13.09
C MET A 21 -11.19 22.40 -12.76
N VAL A 22 -10.47 21.90 -13.77
CA VAL A 22 -9.41 20.90 -13.62
C VAL A 22 -8.06 21.41 -14.09
N PRO A 23 -6.93 20.89 -13.56
CA PRO A 23 -5.60 21.28 -14.03
C PRO A 23 -5.41 21.04 -15.53
N ARG A 24 -4.67 21.93 -16.20
CA ARG A 24 -4.39 21.81 -17.64
C ARG A 24 -3.64 20.54 -18.01
N TRP A 25 -2.86 19.98 -17.09
CA TRP A 25 -2.17 18.72 -17.33
C TRP A 25 -3.17 17.56 -17.43
N LEU A 26 -4.20 17.53 -16.57
CA LEU A 26 -5.21 16.48 -16.58
C LEU A 26 -5.99 16.47 -17.89
N VAL A 27 -6.35 17.65 -18.42
CA VAL A 27 -7.05 17.75 -19.72
C VAL A 27 -6.23 17.13 -20.85
N ARG A 28 -4.91 17.36 -20.86
CA ARG A 28 -4.01 16.78 -21.87
C ARG A 28 -3.89 15.27 -21.72
N GLU A 29 -3.68 14.80 -20.50
CA GLU A 29 -3.49 13.37 -20.22
C GLU A 29 -4.78 12.57 -20.41
N TYR A 30 -5.93 13.14 -20.06
CA TYR A 30 -7.23 12.59 -20.41
C TYR A 30 -7.40 12.48 -21.93
N GLY A 31 -7.00 13.50 -22.69
CA GLY A 31 -7.01 13.46 -24.15
C GLY A 31 -6.19 12.28 -24.71
N ARG A 32 -4.94 12.12 -24.25
CA ARG A 32 -4.08 11.00 -24.66
C ARG A 32 -4.67 9.64 -24.28
N PHE A 33 -5.14 9.51 -23.04
CA PHE A 33 -5.77 8.29 -22.54
C PHE A 33 -6.99 7.93 -23.37
N ARG A 34 -7.86 8.91 -23.64
CA ARG A 34 -9.09 8.72 -24.42
C ARG A 34 -8.78 8.34 -25.86
N ASP A 35 -7.85 9.04 -26.53
CA ASP A 35 -7.47 8.74 -27.90
C ASP A 35 -6.99 7.30 -28.03
N ARG A 36 -6.15 6.85 -27.09
CA ARG A 36 -5.62 5.48 -27.07
C ARG A 36 -6.68 4.43 -26.74
N LEU A 37 -7.55 4.70 -25.76
CA LEU A 37 -8.65 3.81 -25.37
C LEU A 37 -9.72 3.67 -26.47
N LEU A 38 -9.90 4.71 -27.30
CA LEU A 38 -10.84 4.74 -28.41
C LEU A 38 -10.26 4.24 -29.73
N ASP A 39 -8.96 3.93 -29.77
CA ASP A 39 -8.33 3.31 -30.93
C ASP A 39 -9.05 1.99 -31.28
N PRO A 40 -9.44 1.78 -32.56
CA PRO A 40 -10.13 0.56 -32.98
C PRO A 40 -9.36 -0.74 -32.69
N GLU A 41 -8.04 -0.67 -32.65
CA GLU A 41 -7.13 -1.80 -32.40
C GLU A 41 -6.85 -1.98 -30.90
N TYR A 42 -7.24 -1.03 -30.03
CA TYR A 42 -7.01 -1.17 -28.59
C TYR A 42 -7.66 -2.46 -28.04
N PRO A 43 -6.93 -3.26 -27.23
CA PRO A 43 -7.39 -4.60 -26.88
C PRO A 43 -8.70 -4.67 -26.08
N CYS A 44 -8.91 -3.71 -25.17
CA CYS A 44 -10.02 -3.75 -24.23
C CYS A 44 -11.27 -3.04 -24.75
N TYR A 45 -12.10 -3.78 -25.49
CA TYR A 45 -13.37 -3.25 -26.00
C TYR A 45 -14.37 -2.86 -24.90
N PHE A 46 -14.25 -3.42 -23.68
CA PHE A 46 -15.09 -3.02 -22.55
C PHE A 46 -14.79 -1.59 -22.10
N GLY A 47 -13.50 -1.25 -21.96
CA GLY A 47 -13.06 0.11 -21.63
C GLY A 47 -13.45 1.11 -22.72
N THR A 48 -13.22 0.76 -24.00
CA THR A 48 -13.68 1.57 -25.14
C THR A 48 -15.18 1.84 -25.09
N SER A 49 -15.97 0.81 -24.78
CA SER A 49 -17.42 0.94 -24.72
C SER A 49 -17.89 1.77 -23.53
N ALA A 50 -17.26 1.60 -22.36
CA ALA A 50 -17.54 2.39 -21.16
C ALA A 50 -17.23 3.88 -21.40
N GLU A 51 -16.11 4.19 -22.06
CA GLU A 51 -15.75 5.57 -22.38
C GLU A 51 -16.72 6.21 -23.37
N LYS A 52 -17.11 5.49 -24.43
CA LYS A 52 -18.11 5.97 -25.41
C LYS A 52 -19.47 6.26 -24.76
N ARG A 53 -19.84 5.50 -23.72
CA ARG A 53 -21.11 5.68 -22.98
C ARG A 53 -21.01 6.66 -21.81
N GLY A 54 -19.82 7.20 -21.51
CA GLY A 54 -19.62 8.10 -20.37
C GLY A 54 -19.76 7.39 -19.00
N GLU A 55 -19.44 6.10 -18.96
CA GLU A 55 -19.55 5.25 -17.76
C GLU A 55 -18.26 5.25 -16.93
N LEU A 56 -17.14 5.67 -17.51
CA LEU A 56 -15.91 5.90 -16.75
C LEU A 56 -16.06 7.12 -15.82
N ARG A 57 -15.39 7.02 -14.68
CA ARG A 57 -15.22 8.13 -13.74
C ARG A 57 -13.75 8.42 -13.58
N TYR A 58 -13.48 9.66 -13.17
CA TYR A 58 -12.16 10.22 -13.16
C TYR A 58 -11.87 10.89 -11.82
N GLY A 59 -10.61 10.87 -11.44
CA GLY A 59 -10.06 11.67 -10.36
C GLY A 59 -8.59 11.95 -10.65
N TYR A 60 -7.97 12.82 -9.86
CA TYR A 60 -6.57 13.16 -10.08
C TYR A 60 -5.83 13.46 -8.78
N VAL A 61 -4.52 13.23 -8.79
CA VAL A 61 -3.58 13.55 -7.71
C VAL A 61 -2.53 14.51 -8.25
N GLU A 62 -2.33 15.64 -7.56
CA GLU A 62 -1.24 16.58 -7.85
C GLU A 62 -0.07 16.31 -6.90
N GLY A 63 1.14 16.20 -7.45
CA GLY A 63 2.31 15.72 -6.71
C GLY A 63 2.06 14.40 -5.98
N ASP A 64 2.28 14.40 -4.67
CA ASP A 64 2.20 13.21 -3.81
C ASP A 64 0.98 13.24 -2.85
N ASP A 65 0.07 14.21 -3.01
CA ASP A 65 -1.07 14.39 -2.11
C ASP A 65 -2.24 13.45 -2.46
N VAL A 66 -2.15 12.24 -1.92
CA VAL A 66 -3.20 11.21 -2.02
C VAL A 66 -4.30 11.36 -0.95
N GLY A 67 -4.29 12.42 -0.13
CA GLY A 67 -5.14 12.54 1.06
C GLY A 67 -6.65 12.51 0.78
N HIS A 68 -7.07 12.95 -0.41
CA HIS A 68 -8.48 12.97 -0.82
C HIS A 68 -8.94 11.66 -1.51
N VAL A 69 -8.00 10.78 -1.87
CA VAL A 69 -8.29 9.55 -2.64
C VAL A 69 -9.25 8.60 -1.91
N PRO A 70 -9.18 8.39 -0.57
CA PRO A 70 -10.16 7.58 0.14
C PRO A 70 -11.60 8.09 -0.01
N ALA A 71 -11.80 9.41 0.08
CA ALA A 71 -13.12 10.03 -0.08
C ALA A 71 -13.63 9.88 -1.52
N LEU A 72 -12.76 10.15 -2.51
CA LEU A 72 -13.05 9.95 -3.93
C LEU A 72 -13.46 8.49 -4.22
N LEU A 73 -12.72 7.52 -3.70
CA LEU A 73 -12.96 6.10 -3.95
C LEU A 73 -14.26 5.63 -3.28
N ARG A 74 -14.59 6.13 -2.08
CA ARG A 74 -15.90 5.89 -1.43
C ARG A 74 -17.06 6.45 -2.28
N GLU A 75 -16.93 7.66 -2.81
CA GLU A 75 -17.94 8.29 -3.66
C GLU A 75 -18.14 7.47 -4.95
N PHE A 76 -17.05 7.05 -5.59
CA PHE A 76 -17.08 6.16 -6.75
C PHE A 76 -17.78 4.82 -6.46
N LEU A 77 -17.42 4.17 -5.36
CA LEU A 77 -17.99 2.88 -4.98
C LEU A 77 -19.48 2.99 -4.67
N ALA A 78 -19.90 4.07 -3.99
CA ALA A 78 -21.31 4.36 -3.74
C ALA A 78 -22.08 4.56 -5.06
N LEU A 79 -21.55 5.34 -6.01
CA LEU A 79 -22.15 5.51 -7.33
C LEU A 79 -22.29 4.18 -8.07
N SER A 80 -21.20 3.40 -8.10
CA SER A 80 -21.17 2.12 -8.82
C SER A 80 -22.15 1.11 -8.20
N LYS A 81 -22.28 1.08 -6.87
CA LYS A 81 -23.23 0.21 -6.15
C LYS A 81 -24.69 0.62 -6.37
N ALA A 82 -24.96 1.92 -6.49
CA ALA A 82 -26.28 2.44 -6.82
C ALA A 82 -26.70 2.14 -8.28
N ASN A 83 -25.76 1.76 -9.15
CA ASN A 83 -25.98 1.51 -10.57
C ASN A 83 -25.40 0.14 -11.00
N PRO A 84 -25.88 -0.99 -10.45
CA PRO A 84 -25.27 -2.31 -10.65
C PRO A 84 -25.26 -2.79 -12.12
N GLN A 85 -26.15 -2.25 -12.95
CA GLN A 85 -26.21 -2.53 -14.39
C GLN A 85 -25.11 -1.83 -15.20
N VAL A 86 -24.38 -0.88 -14.60
CA VAL A 86 -23.32 -0.11 -15.24
C VAL A 86 -21.96 -0.58 -14.73
N ARG A 87 -21.07 -0.92 -15.67
CA ARG A 87 -19.69 -1.35 -15.37
C ARG A 87 -18.78 -0.15 -15.13
N HIS A 88 -19.11 0.64 -14.10
CA HIS A 88 -18.32 1.80 -13.71
C HIS A 88 -16.90 1.40 -13.31
N ALA A 89 -15.91 2.12 -13.83
CA ALA A 89 -14.52 2.07 -13.40
C ALA A 89 -14.02 3.49 -13.12
N LEU A 90 -13.11 3.64 -12.15
CA LEU A 90 -12.47 4.90 -11.80
C LEU A 90 -11.04 4.91 -12.32
N ALA A 91 -10.73 5.85 -13.21
CA ALA A 91 -9.36 6.17 -13.62
C ALA A 91 -8.82 7.33 -12.77
N LEU A 92 -7.89 7.02 -11.87
CA LEU A 92 -7.18 7.99 -11.04
C LEU A 92 -5.87 8.38 -11.72
N PHE A 93 -5.76 9.63 -12.15
CA PHE A 93 -4.57 10.17 -12.82
C PHE A 93 -3.60 10.79 -11.83
N PHE A 94 -2.32 10.49 -11.95
CA PHE A 94 -1.27 11.22 -11.25
C PHE A 94 -0.67 12.29 -12.17
N GLU A 95 -0.36 13.45 -11.62
CA GLU A 95 0.36 14.49 -12.35
C GLU A 95 1.64 13.91 -12.98
N PRO A 96 1.89 14.13 -14.28
CA PRO A 96 3.08 13.63 -14.95
C PRO A 96 4.38 14.09 -14.29
N GLU A 97 5.31 13.15 -14.14
CA GLU A 97 6.64 13.42 -13.63
C GLU A 97 7.41 14.35 -14.58
N ARG A 98 8.12 15.35 -14.01
CA ARG A 98 8.91 16.31 -14.82
C ARG A 98 10.08 15.65 -15.54
N ALA A 99 10.61 14.58 -14.97
CA ALA A 99 11.70 13.78 -15.52
C ALA A 99 11.22 12.34 -15.73
N ARG A 100 11.80 11.65 -16.71
CA ARG A 100 11.53 10.23 -16.92
C ARG A 100 11.89 9.43 -15.67
N ARG A 101 10.98 8.56 -15.24
CA ARG A 101 11.19 7.65 -14.11
C ARG A 101 11.22 6.20 -14.60
N PRO A 102 11.96 5.31 -13.92
CA PRO A 102 11.93 3.88 -14.21
C PRO A 102 10.56 3.28 -13.86
N LEU A 103 10.27 2.07 -14.37
CA LEU A 103 9.01 1.40 -14.08
C LEU A 103 8.81 1.13 -12.58
N SER A 104 9.89 0.78 -11.86
CA SER A 104 9.86 0.50 -10.41
C SER A 104 9.34 1.68 -9.58
N PHE A 105 9.60 2.91 -10.01
CA PHE A 105 9.05 4.10 -9.35
C PHE A 105 7.51 4.13 -9.38
N TYR A 106 6.92 3.76 -10.51
CA TYR A 106 5.47 3.73 -10.66
C TYR A 106 4.86 2.53 -9.94
N GLU A 107 5.59 1.41 -9.88
CA GLU A 107 5.20 0.23 -9.10
C GLU A 107 5.17 0.53 -7.59
N GLU A 108 6.21 1.15 -7.05
CA GLU A 108 6.28 1.58 -5.65
C GLU A 108 5.12 2.50 -5.30
N ARG A 109 4.84 3.50 -6.17
CA ARG A 109 3.71 4.42 -5.99
C ARG A 109 2.35 3.71 -6.07
N PHE A 110 2.18 2.77 -7.00
CA PHE A 110 0.97 1.96 -7.11
C PHE A 110 0.68 1.23 -5.80
N TRP A 111 1.66 0.51 -5.26
CA TRP A 111 1.49 -0.24 -4.01
C TRP A 111 1.34 0.65 -2.78
N TYR A 112 2.03 1.80 -2.75
CA TYR A 112 1.83 2.81 -1.73
C TYR A 112 0.36 3.26 -1.67
N VAL A 113 -0.26 3.57 -2.81
CA VAL A 113 -1.67 4.00 -2.85
C VAL A 113 -2.60 2.92 -2.29
N LEU A 114 -2.39 1.65 -2.64
CA LEU A 114 -3.22 0.56 -2.10
C LEU A 114 -3.05 0.39 -0.60
N ARG A 115 -1.82 0.46 -0.07
CA ARG A 115 -1.57 0.41 1.39
C ARG A 115 -2.17 1.63 2.10
N PHE A 116 -2.02 2.82 1.53
CA PHE A 116 -2.61 4.05 2.07
C PHE A 116 -4.14 3.97 2.15
N LEU A 117 -4.78 3.48 1.09
CA LEU A 117 -6.22 3.23 1.08
C LEU A 117 -6.63 2.21 2.14
N HIS A 118 -5.91 1.08 2.24
CA HIS A 118 -6.20 0.04 3.23
C HIS A 118 -6.09 0.55 4.67
N GLY A 119 -5.03 1.30 4.99
CA GLY A 119 -4.82 1.86 6.34
C GLY A 119 -5.85 2.90 6.76
N LEU A 120 -6.56 3.50 5.81
CA LEU A 120 -7.64 4.47 6.05
C LEU A 120 -9.04 3.88 5.80
N ASP A 121 -9.15 2.58 5.53
CA ASP A 121 -10.45 1.95 5.36
C ASP A 121 -11.14 1.78 6.72
N GLU A 122 -12.32 2.38 6.85
CA GLU A 122 -13.16 2.27 8.04
C GLU A 122 -14.07 1.05 7.95
N SER A 123 -14.22 0.46 6.76
CA SER A 123 -15.02 -0.73 6.53
C SER A 123 -14.20 -1.98 6.86
N PRO A 124 -14.83 -3.01 7.45
CA PRO A 124 -14.15 -4.28 7.62
C PRO A 124 -13.85 -4.91 6.25
N TRP A 125 -12.75 -5.67 6.19
CA TRP A 125 -12.48 -6.53 5.04
C TRP A 125 -13.65 -7.52 4.84
N PRO A 126 -14.08 -7.80 3.60
CA PRO A 126 -15.21 -8.68 3.36
C PRO A 126 -14.96 -10.11 3.88
N GLU A 127 -15.95 -10.68 4.58
CA GLU A 127 -15.84 -12.03 5.18
C GLU A 127 -15.65 -13.14 4.14
N ASP A 128 -16.11 -12.94 2.91
CA ASP A 128 -15.98 -13.89 1.80
C ASP A 128 -14.64 -13.77 1.04
N ARG A 129 -13.76 -12.85 1.46
CA ARG A 129 -12.47 -12.60 0.80
C ARG A 129 -11.31 -12.98 1.71
N PRO A 130 -10.33 -13.75 1.19
CA PRO A 130 -9.13 -14.06 1.95
C PRO A 130 -8.30 -12.78 2.14
N TYR A 131 -7.59 -12.70 3.27
CA TYR A 131 -6.63 -11.64 3.56
C TYR A 131 -5.25 -11.90 2.93
N ASP A 132 -4.87 -13.18 2.81
CA ASP A 132 -3.57 -13.58 2.29
C ASP A 132 -3.53 -13.44 0.75
N PRO A 133 -2.64 -12.59 0.18
CA PRO A 133 -2.48 -12.44 -1.25
C PRO A 133 -1.97 -13.68 -1.99
N VAL A 134 -1.52 -14.72 -1.28
CA VAL A 134 -1.24 -16.02 -1.88
C VAL A 134 -2.53 -16.80 -2.18
N ASP A 135 -3.66 -16.48 -1.55
CA ASP A 135 -4.92 -17.14 -1.87
C ASP A 135 -5.39 -16.75 -3.30
N PRO A 136 -5.76 -17.72 -4.17
CA PRO A 136 -6.26 -17.46 -5.52
C PRO A 136 -7.49 -16.55 -5.61
N LYS A 137 -8.24 -16.41 -4.51
CA LYS A 137 -9.42 -15.55 -4.40
C LYS A 137 -9.11 -14.20 -3.76
N TRP A 138 -7.87 -13.93 -3.39
CA TRP A 138 -7.49 -12.64 -2.89
C TRP A 138 -7.68 -11.55 -3.94
N GLU A 139 -8.21 -10.42 -3.51
CA GLU A 139 -8.34 -9.21 -4.32
C GLU A 139 -8.28 -8.01 -3.35
N PHE A 140 -7.73 -6.88 -3.78
CA PHE A 140 -7.69 -5.68 -2.95
C PHE A 140 -9.11 -5.23 -2.62
N CYS A 141 -9.39 -4.98 -1.34
CA CYS A 141 -10.69 -4.52 -0.86
C CYS A 141 -10.57 -3.11 -0.27
N PHE A 142 -11.56 -2.26 -0.58
CA PHE A 142 -11.73 -0.97 0.06
C PHE A 142 -13.22 -0.63 0.18
N ALA A 143 -13.64 -0.03 1.29
CA ALA A 143 -15.03 0.26 1.63
C ALA A 143 -15.94 -0.99 1.55
N GLY A 144 -15.40 -2.15 1.92
CA GLY A 144 -16.10 -3.44 1.87
C GLY A 144 -16.34 -4.01 0.46
N GLU A 145 -15.68 -3.46 -0.57
CA GLU A 145 -15.85 -3.89 -1.95
C GLU A 145 -14.52 -4.42 -2.52
N PRO A 146 -14.46 -5.67 -3.02
CA PRO A 146 -13.29 -6.19 -3.72
C PRO A 146 -13.16 -5.55 -5.11
N MET A 147 -11.93 -5.26 -5.53
CA MET A 147 -11.65 -4.57 -6.79
C MET A 147 -10.37 -5.06 -7.45
N PHE A 148 -10.43 -5.26 -8.77
CA PHE A 148 -9.22 -5.36 -9.58
C PHE A 148 -8.65 -3.96 -9.83
N VAL A 149 -7.37 -3.75 -9.53
CA VAL A 149 -6.71 -2.45 -9.75
C VAL A 149 -5.65 -2.60 -10.83
N PHE A 150 -5.89 -1.98 -11.98
CA PHE A 150 -4.97 -1.97 -13.10
C PHE A 150 -4.07 -0.73 -13.05
N ALA A 151 -2.78 -0.90 -13.33
CA ALA A 151 -1.85 0.21 -13.49
C ALA A 151 -1.42 0.40 -14.95
N SER A 152 -1.48 1.64 -15.43
CA SER A 152 -0.73 2.10 -16.60
C SER A 152 0.32 3.14 -16.21
N ALA A 153 1.45 3.16 -16.90
CA ALA A 153 2.54 4.09 -16.63
C ALA A 153 3.32 4.43 -17.91
N PRO A 154 3.91 5.63 -18.01
CA PRO A 154 4.70 6.04 -19.17
C PRO A 154 5.99 5.21 -19.37
N ALA A 155 6.42 4.48 -18.34
CA ALA A 155 7.62 3.66 -18.38
C ALA A 155 7.46 2.33 -19.13
N TYR A 156 6.23 1.86 -19.35
CA TYR A 156 5.96 0.67 -20.17
C TYR A 156 6.33 0.93 -21.64
N ARG A 157 7.06 -0.01 -22.25
CA ARG A 157 7.51 0.06 -23.65
C ARG A 157 7.12 -1.18 -24.43
N LEU A 158 7.32 -2.35 -23.84
CA LEU A 158 6.98 -3.63 -24.45
C LEU A 158 5.50 -3.95 -24.21
N ARG A 159 4.99 -3.76 -22.99
CA ARG A 159 3.54 -3.79 -22.69
C ARG A 159 2.87 -2.48 -23.06
N ASP A 160 2.83 -2.21 -24.35
CA ASP A 160 2.30 -0.97 -24.89
C ASP A 160 0.82 -0.74 -24.50
N SER A 161 0.03 -1.79 -24.26
CA SER A 161 -1.35 -1.64 -23.77
C SER A 161 -1.45 -1.00 -22.37
N ARG A 162 -0.34 -0.99 -21.61
CA ARG A 162 -0.18 -0.40 -20.27
C ARG A 162 0.52 0.96 -20.27
N ASN A 163 0.81 1.53 -21.43
CA ASN A 163 1.23 2.93 -21.53
C ASN A 163 0.04 3.74 -22.05
N MET A 164 -0.51 4.67 -21.27
CA MET A 164 -1.71 5.45 -21.67
C MET A 164 -1.46 6.94 -21.81
N GLY A 165 -0.20 7.38 -21.77
CA GLY A 165 0.18 8.79 -21.73
C GLY A 165 1.41 9.03 -20.86
N ASP A 166 1.58 10.26 -20.42
CA ASP A 166 2.69 10.70 -19.57
C ASP A 166 2.37 10.54 -18.06
N SER A 167 1.13 10.22 -17.71
CA SER A 167 0.65 9.95 -16.34
C SER A 167 0.74 8.48 -15.94
N LEU A 168 0.98 8.23 -14.64
CA LEU A 168 0.52 7.00 -13.98
C LEU A 168 -1.01 7.07 -13.86
N VAL A 169 -1.70 6.00 -14.26
CA VAL A 169 -3.15 5.88 -14.08
C VAL A 169 -3.47 4.58 -13.35
N LEU A 170 -4.21 4.70 -12.26
CA LEU A 170 -4.77 3.56 -11.53
C LEU A 170 -6.24 3.41 -11.91
N LEU A 171 -6.61 2.26 -12.47
CA LEU A 171 -7.98 1.91 -12.81
C LEU A 171 -8.57 0.99 -11.74
N PHE A 172 -9.40 1.54 -10.87
CA PHE A 172 -10.15 0.80 -9.86
C PHE A 172 -11.43 0.23 -10.47
N GLN A 173 -11.57 -1.09 -10.43
CA GLN A 173 -12.67 -1.83 -11.05
C GLN A 173 -13.31 -2.78 -10.03
N PRO A 174 -14.47 -2.43 -9.45
CA PRO A 174 -15.16 -3.29 -8.49
C PRO A 174 -15.48 -4.65 -9.11
N ARG A 175 -15.26 -5.75 -8.38
CA ARG A 175 -15.35 -7.11 -8.92
C ARG A 175 -16.61 -7.38 -9.75
N ARG A 176 -17.77 -6.88 -9.28
CA ARG A 176 -19.08 -6.99 -9.96
C ARG A 176 -19.07 -6.56 -11.42
N VAL A 177 -18.15 -5.68 -11.84
CA VAL A 177 -18.10 -5.23 -13.25
C VAL A 177 -17.63 -6.34 -14.19
N PHE A 178 -17.01 -7.40 -13.64
CA PHE A 178 -16.61 -8.60 -14.37
C PHE A 178 -17.71 -9.67 -14.45
N ASP A 179 -18.86 -9.47 -13.79
CA ASP A 179 -19.97 -10.43 -13.82
C ASP A 179 -20.43 -10.68 -15.28
N GLY A 180 -20.53 -11.97 -15.62
CA GLY A 180 -20.88 -12.43 -16.97
C GLY A 180 -19.75 -12.35 -18.01
N ILE A 181 -18.57 -11.84 -17.64
CA ILE A 181 -17.34 -11.93 -18.45
C ILE A 181 -16.25 -12.77 -17.77
N GLU A 182 -16.60 -13.37 -16.62
CA GLU A 182 -15.73 -14.27 -15.86
C GLU A 182 -15.46 -15.61 -16.56
N GLY A 183 -14.46 -16.35 -16.05
CA GLY A 183 -14.02 -17.60 -16.67
C GLY A 183 -15.07 -18.66 -16.41
N GLY A 184 -15.31 -19.56 -17.37
CA GLY A 184 -16.26 -20.66 -17.18
C GLY A 184 -17.68 -20.41 -17.70
N THR A 185 -17.97 -19.26 -18.30
CA THR A 185 -19.14 -19.09 -19.19
C THR A 185 -18.68 -19.04 -20.66
N PRO A 186 -19.45 -19.59 -21.63
CA PRO A 186 -19.05 -19.54 -23.04
C PRO A 186 -18.82 -18.10 -23.55
N ALA A 187 -19.61 -17.14 -23.08
CA ALA A 187 -19.48 -15.73 -23.45
C ALA A 187 -18.23 -15.09 -22.83
N GLY A 188 -17.96 -15.34 -21.54
CA GLY A 188 -16.78 -14.81 -20.84
C GLY A 188 -15.46 -15.43 -21.33
N THR A 189 -15.45 -16.72 -21.64
CA THR A 189 -14.30 -17.39 -22.26
C THR A 189 -13.98 -16.76 -23.62
N ARG A 190 -14.99 -16.64 -24.50
CA ARG A 190 -14.80 -16.02 -25.82
C ARG A 190 -14.38 -14.56 -25.73
N ALA A 191 -14.94 -13.79 -24.79
CA ALA A 191 -14.53 -12.40 -24.56
C ALA A 191 -13.04 -12.31 -24.20
N ARG A 192 -12.55 -13.18 -23.31
CA ARG A 192 -11.13 -13.21 -22.94
C ARG A 192 -10.23 -13.68 -24.05
N GLU A 193 -10.62 -14.69 -24.83
CA GLU A 193 -9.86 -15.14 -26.00
C GLU A 193 -9.68 -13.99 -27.00
N ILE A 194 -10.75 -13.23 -27.29
CA ILE A 194 -10.68 -12.06 -28.17
C ILE A 194 -9.77 -10.98 -27.59
N ILE A 195 -9.87 -10.68 -26.28
CA ILE A 195 -9.02 -9.67 -25.63
C ILE A 195 -7.56 -10.09 -25.67
N ARG A 196 -7.24 -11.36 -25.37
CA ARG A 196 -5.88 -11.89 -25.44
C ARG A 196 -5.31 -11.80 -26.85
N ALA A 197 -6.06 -12.24 -27.86
CA ALA A 197 -5.61 -12.17 -29.26
C ALA A 197 -5.38 -10.72 -29.73
N ARG A 198 -6.22 -9.77 -29.29
CA ARG A 198 -6.01 -8.34 -29.58
C ARG A 198 -4.81 -7.77 -28.85
N MET A 199 -4.59 -8.18 -27.60
CA MET A 199 -3.43 -7.75 -26.81
C MET A 199 -2.13 -8.25 -27.44
N GLU A 200 -2.09 -9.51 -27.88
CA GLU A 200 -0.94 -10.06 -28.60
C GLU A 200 -0.68 -9.34 -29.93
N ALA A 201 -1.73 -9.00 -30.67
CA ALA A 201 -1.62 -8.22 -31.90
C ALA A 201 -1.15 -6.77 -31.65
N TRP A 202 -1.64 -6.14 -30.58
CA TRP A 202 -1.29 -4.78 -30.18
C TRP A 202 0.16 -4.67 -29.70
N GLU A 203 0.59 -5.60 -28.84
CA GLU A 203 1.91 -5.56 -28.21
C GLU A 203 2.98 -6.26 -29.05
N GLY A 204 2.59 -7.12 -30.01
CA GLY A 204 3.53 -7.94 -30.78
C GLY A 204 4.25 -9.00 -29.94
N MET A 205 3.68 -9.38 -28.79
CA MET A 205 4.25 -10.34 -27.84
C MET A 205 3.15 -11.18 -27.19
N GLU A 206 3.52 -12.34 -26.64
CA GLU A 206 2.57 -13.23 -25.97
C GLU A 206 1.98 -12.60 -24.70
N ALA A 207 0.79 -13.07 -24.32
CA ALA A 207 0.18 -12.71 -23.04
C ALA A 207 1.11 -13.03 -21.86
N HIS A 208 1.10 -12.17 -20.84
CA HIS A 208 1.97 -12.37 -19.67
C HIS A 208 1.65 -13.69 -18.95
N PRO A 209 2.64 -14.47 -18.49
CA PRO A 209 2.39 -15.72 -17.78
C PRO A 209 1.52 -15.57 -16.53
N ASP A 210 1.66 -14.47 -15.80
CA ASP A 210 0.83 -14.18 -14.61
C ASP A 210 -0.59 -13.70 -14.94
N MET A 211 -0.94 -13.46 -16.21
CA MET A 211 -2.33 -13.14 -16.60
C MET A 211 -3.20 -14.40 -16.59
N GLY A 212 -3.66 -14.77 -15.40
CA GLY A 212 -4.50 -15.92 -15.16
C GLY A 212 -5.99 -15.62 -15.11
N SER A 213 -6.75 -16.55 -14.53
CA SER A 213 -8.16 -16.36 -14.20
C SER A 213 -8.30 -16.26 -12.69
N TYR A 214 -9.19 -15.37 -12.24
CA TYR A 214 -9.54 -15.26 -10.82
C TYR A 214 -9.98 -16.60 -10.23
N GLY A 215 -9.43 -16.93 -9.06
CA GLY A 215 -9.70 -18.18 -8.35
C GLY A 215 -9.00 -19.42 -8.91
N ASP A 216 -8.21 -19.31 -9.99
CA ASP A 216 -7.36 -20.39 -10.47
C ASP A 216 -6.23 -20.65 -9.46
N PRO A 217 -6.07 -21.88 -8.92
CA PRO A 217 -5.03 -22.20 -7.95
C PRO A 217 -3.60 -21.92 -8.39
N SER A 218 -3.36 -21.78 -9.69
CA SER A 218 -2.06 -21.45 -10.28
C SER A 218 -1.84 -19.95 -10.52
N SER A 219 -2.86 -19.13 -10.26
CA SER A 219 -2.86 -17.68 -10.49
C SER A 219 -3.01 -16.90 -9.19
N HIS A 220 -2.39 -15.73 -9.13
CA HIS A 220 -2.52 -14.80 -8.02
C HIS A 220 -2.86 -13.41 -8.58
N GLU A 221 -4.01 -12.86 -8.19
CA GLU A 221 -4.51 -11.60 -8.77
C GLU A 221 -3.57 -10.42 -8.61
N TRP A 222 -2.90 -10.32 -7.45
CA TRP A 222 -1.98 -9.20 -7.17
C TRP A 222 -0.84 -9.09 -8.19
N LYS A 223 -0.41 -10.22 -8.78
CA LYS A 223 0.62 -10.21 -9.82
C LYS A 223 0.15 -9.54 -11.10
N GLN A 224 -1.16 -9.51 -11.37
CA GLN A 224 -1.73 -8.93 -12.58
C GLN A 224 -1.95 -7.42 -12.47
N TYR A 225 -1.97 -6.88 -11.25
CA TYR A 225 -2.26 -5.47 -11.00
C TYR A 225 -1.20 -4.57 -11.64
N PHE A 226 0.07 -4.91 -11.38
CA PHE A 226 1.25 -4.25 -11.96
C PHE A 226 2.16 -5.33 -12.56
N LEU A 227 2.19 -5.42 -13.90
CA LEU A 227 3.01 -6.42 -14.59
C LEU A 227 4.41 -5.87 -14.87
N PRO A 228 5.43 -6.73 -14.92
CA PRO A 228 6.67 -6.41 -15.60
C PRO A 228 6.42 -5.97 -17.06
N ASP A 229 7.33 -5.16 -17.60
CA ASP A 229 7.23 -4.72 -19.00
C ASP A 229 7.52 -5.88 -19.97
N ASP A 230 8.24 -6.92 -19.54
CA ASP A 230 8.54 -8.10 -20.36
C ASP A 230 7.58 -9.28 -20.08
N ASN A 231 8.01 -10.52 -20.39
CA ASN A 231 7.28 -11.75 -20.07
C ASN A 231 7.84 -12.46 -18.83
N THR A 232 8.69 -11.80 -18.04
CA THR A 232 9.30 -12.41 -16.86
C THR A 232 8.25 -12.54 -15.76
N PRO A 233 7.92 -13.75 -15.27
CA PRO A 233 6.93 -13.92 -14.21
C PRO A 233 7.34 -13.20 -12.91
N VAL A 234 6.36 -12.61 -12.23
CA VAL A 234 6.55 -11.98 -10.93
C VAL A 234 6.93 -13.03 -9.89
N THR A 235 8.03 -12.78 -9.20
CA THR A 235 8.55 -13.62 -8.12
C THR A 235 8.48 -12.88 -6.78
N GLY A 236 8.66 -13.59 -5.67
CA GLY A 236 8.59 -13.00 -4.33
C GLY A 236 7.19 -12.96 -3.74
N ARG A 237 6.97 -12.05 -2.79
CA ARG A 237 5.71 -11.88 -2.06
C ARG A 237 4.98 -10.63 -2.56
N CYS A 238 3.66 -10.60 -2.37
CA CYS A 238 2.85 -9.43 -2.68
C CYS A 238 3.34 -8.21 -1.88
N PRO A 239 3.59 -7.05 -2.53
CA PRO A 239 3.96 -5.81 -1.83
C PRO A 239 2.81 -5.17 -1.03
N PHE A 240 1.60 -5.74 -1.14
CA PHE A 240 0.48 -5.42 -0.26
C PHE A 240 0.64 -6.19 1.06
N HIS A 241 1.25 -5.54 2.04
CA HIS A 241 1.30 -6.02 3.41
C HIS A 241 0.03 -5.53 4.12
N ALA A 242 -1.07 -6.28 4.01
CA ALA A 242 -2.22 -6.07 4.88
C ALA A 242 -1.78 -6.38 6.32
N ALA A 243 -1.82 -5.39 7.21
CA ALA A 243 -1.79 -5.70 8.63
C ALA A 243 -3.05 -6.54 8.90
N THR A 244 -2.88 -7.81 9.25
CA THR A 244 -4.01 -8.72 9.52
C THR A 244 -4.74 -8.22 10.77
N ASP A 245 -5.89 -7.57 10.60
CA ASP A 245 -6.79 -7.25 11.72
C ASP A 245 -8.13 -8.03 11.61
N ARG A 246 -8.53 -8.55 12.77
CA ARG A 246 -9.86 -9.06 13.19
C ARG A 246 -10.27 -10.50 12.87
N ALA A 247 -10.11 -11.34 13.89
CA ALA A 247 -11.07 -12.37 14.25
C ALA A 247 -11.23 -12.52 15.78
N VAL A 248 -11.75 -11.51 16.50
CA VAL A 248 -12.29 -11.71 17.87
C VAL A 248 -13.50 -10.79 18.12
N THR A 249 -14.68 -11.38 17.89
CA THR A 249 -15.95 -11.24 18.64
C THR A 249 -16.56 -9.86 18.91
N ARG A 250 -17.69 -9.63 18.21
CA ARG A 250 -18.88 -8.96 18.79
C ARG A 250 -19.33 -9.72 20.04
N GLY A 251 -19.00 -9.21 21.23
CA GLY A 251 -19.59 -9.59 22.50
C GLY A 251 -20.13 -8.35 23.20
N GLY A 252 -21.46 -8.23 23.26
CA GLY A 252 -22.16 -7.03 23.73
C GLY A 252 -21.88 -6.68 25.19
N LEU A 253 -21.74 -5.38 25.43
CA LEU A 253 -21.86 -4.75 26.74
C LEU A 253 -23.32 -4.76 27.19
N ALA A 254 -23.66 -5.55 28.21
CA ALA A 254 -24.79 -5.28 29.11
C ALA A 254 -24.74 -6.16 30.39
N GLY A 255 -24.87 -5.52 31.56
CA GLY A 255 -25.65 -6.08 32.67
C GLY A 255 -24.92 -6.68 33.88
N GLU A 256 -24.54 -5.81 34.81
CA GLU A 256 -24.75 -5.88 36.28
C GLU A 256 -24.72 -7.19 37.12
N ARG A 257 -23.82 -7.13 38.13
CA ARG A 257 -23.99 -7.42 39.58
C ARG A 257 -24.01 -8.86 40.15
N THR A 258 -23.11 -9.01 41.13
CA THR A 258 -23.21 -9.58 42.51
C THR A 258 -22.69 -11.00 42.85
N ARG A 259 -21.83 -10.99 43.91
CA ARG A 259 -21.49 -12.02 44.94
C ARG A 259 -20.55 -13.16 44.46
N ALA A 260 -19.60 -13.70 45.22
CA ALA A 260 -19.20 -13.60 46.63
C ALA A 260 -17.70 -13.97 46.78
N ARG A 261 -17.14 -13.66 47.95
CA ARG A 261 -15.81 -14.05 48.43
C ARG A 261 -15.64 -15.58 48.48
N GLU A 262 -14.43 -16.05 48.18
CA GLU A 262 -13.76 -17.09 48.98
C GLU A 262 -12.24 -17.02 48.80
N LYS A 263 -11.52 -17.13 49.93
CA LYS A 263 -10.06 -17.15 50.05
C LYS A 263 -9.53 -18.55 49.74
N GLY A 264 -8.39 -18.63 49.06
CA GLY A 264 -7.61 -19.86 48.93
C GLY A 264 -6.15 -19.53 48.66
N ASP A 265 -5.34 -19.69 49.69
CA ASP A 265 -3.90 -19.49 49.76
C ASP A 265 -3.14 -20.52 48.91
N ARG A 266 -2.09 -20.08 48.20
CA ARG A 266 -0.86 -20.86 47.91
C ARG A 266 0.17 -20.00 47.19
N ARG A 267 1.17 -19.55 47.96
CA ARG A 267 2.50 -19.18 47.48
C ARG A 267 3.35 -20.45 47.36
N GLU A 268 4.13 -20.55 46.28
CA GLU A 268 5.41 -21.26 46.13
C GLU A 268 5.83 -20.98 44.67
N ASP A 269 6.73 -20.01 44.45
CA ASP A 269 8.18 -20.19 44.34
C ASP A 269 8.62 -20.39 42.88
N ALA A 270 9.04 -19.29 42.28
CA ALA A 270 9.97 -19.27 41.14
C ALA A 270 10.70 -17.91 41.13
N MET A 271 11.54 -17.69 42.13
CA MET A 271 12.51 -16.60 42.13
C MET A 271 13.81 -17.17 41.54
N THR A 272 13.86 -17.23 40.21
CA THR A 272 15.10 -17.48 39.47
C THR A 272 15.79 -16.14 39.28
N GLN A 273 17.03 -16.05 39.78
CA GLN A 273 17.93 -14.93 39.54
C GLN A 273 18.13 -14.73 38.04
N GLU A 274 17.65 -13.61 37.49
CA GLU A 274 18.04 -13.17 36.16
C GLU A 274 19.47 -12.61 36.23
N ALA A 275 20.39 -13.28 35.56
CA ALA A 275 21.69 -12.71 35.23
C ALA A 275 21.44 -11.46 34.37
N GLY A 276 22.04 -10.32 34.77
CA GLY A 276 21.82 -9.03 34.12
C GLY A 276 22.01 -9.12 32.61
N ARG A 277 20.94 -8.78 31.87
CA ARG A 277 20.96 -8.67 30.41
C ARG A 277 21.97 -7.59 30.03
N ARG A 278 22.86 -7.88 29.08
CA ARG A 278 23.84 -6.92 28.55
C ARG A 278 23.32 -6.27 27.27
N PRO A 279 23.79 -5.06 26.91
CA PRO A 279 23.52 -4.48 25.62
C PRO A 279 23.99 -5.38 24.48
N GLU A 280 23.23 -5.42 23.40
CA GLU A 280 23.55 -6.21 22.20
C GLU A 280 23.39 -5.34 20.95
N ILE A 281 24.29 -5.51 19.99
CA ILE A 281 24.17 -4.88 18.67
C ILE A 281 23.85 -5.95 17.64
N VAL A 282 22.66 -5.85 17.06
CA VAL A 282 22.24 -6.67 15.92
C VAL A 282 22.59 -5.91 14.65
N ARG A 283 23.51 -6.47 13.85
CA ARG A 283 23.95 -5.85 12.60
C ARG A 283 22.90 -6.06 11.51
N GLY A 284 22.52 -4.98 10.83
CA GLY A 284 21.49 -5.00 9.79
C GLY A 284 21.92 -4.32 8.50
N GLY A 285 21.11 -4.49 7.46
CA GLY A 285 21.24 -3.73 6.22
C GLY A 285 20.46 -2.42 6.31
N GLY A 286 20.87 -1.42 5.52
CA GLY A 286 20.25 -0.09 5.55
C GLY A 286 18.72 -0.13 5.48
N VAL A 287 18.08 0.77 6.24
CA VAL A 287 16.64 0.80 6.45
C VAL A 287 16.10 2.21 6.25
N GLU A 288 14.96 2.34 5.59
CA GLU A 288 14.27 3.61 5.43
C GLU A 288 13.50 3.99 6.70
N LEU A 289 13.34 5.30 6.97
CA LEU A 289 12.72 5.79 8.22
C LEU A 289 11.32 5.19 8.46
N GLU A 290 10.50 5.10 7.42
CA GLU A 290 9.16 4.53 7.51
C GLU A 290 9.20 3.05 7.94
N MET A 291 10.12 2.27 7.37
CA MET A 291 10.30 0.86 7.72
C MET A 291 10.77 0.72 9.18
N ALA A 292 11.73 1.56 9.60
CA ALA A 292 12.23 1.53 10.97
C ALA A 292 11.15 1.90 11.99
N VAL A 293 10.31 2.90 11.69
CA VAL A 293 9.16 3.26 12.53
C VAL A 293 8.17 2.11 12.61
N MET A 294 7.75 1.55 11.47
CA MET A 294 6.74 0.49 11.46
C MET A 294 7.24 -0.82 12.07
N GLU A 295 8.53 -1.10 11.98
CA GLU A 295 9.14 -2.27 12.58
C GLU A 295 9.23 -2.18 14.11
N LEU A 296 9.49 -0.97 14.63
CA LEU A 296 9.60 -0.73 16.06
C LEU A 296 8.29 -0.32 16.73
N LEU A 297 7.24 0.03 15.97
CA LEU A 297 5.98 0.52 16.51
C LEU A 297 5.17 -0.64 17.15
N PRO A 298 4.84 -0.56 18.45
CA PRO A 298 4.00 -1.57 19.08
C PRO A 298 2.56 -1.51 18.57
N GLU A 299 1.83 -2.63 18.74
CA GLU A 299 0.40 -2.75 18.40
C GLU A 299 -0.46 -1.63 19.00
N THR A 300 -0.11 -1.14 20.20
CA THR A 300 -0.65 0.09 20.77
C THR A 300 0.44 0.81 21.55
N GLY A 301 0.83 1.98 21.08
CA GLY A 301 1.85 2.80 21.73
C GLY A 301 2.49 3.77 20.75
N SER A 302 3.76 4.06 20.97
CA SER A 302 4.52 4.99 20.17
C SER A 302 5.99 4.58 20.14
N VAL A 303 6.65 4.95 19.06
CA VAL A 303 8.12 5.06 19.00
C VAL A 303 8.51 6.53 18.96
N GLU A 304 9.74 6.80 19.36
CA GLU A 304 10.35 8.13 19.19
C GLU A 304 11.26 8.13 17.96
N VAL A 305 11.11 9.15 17.11
CA VAL A 305 12.07 9.41 16.03
C VAL A 305 12.99 10.53 16.46
N GLN A 306 14.28 10.24 16.55
CA GLN A 306 15.27 11.21 16.96
C GLN A 306 16.23 11.55 15.82
N ARG A 307 16.56 12.84 15.74
CA ARG A 307 17.59 13.38 14.83
C ARG A 307 18.63 14.14 15.62
N ASP A 308 19.83 13.61 15.63
CA ASP A 308 21.00 14.21 16.23
C ASP A 308 21.85 14.92 15.18
N THR A 309 22.22 16.17 15.47
CA THR A 309 23.17 16.93 14.64
C THR A 309 24.58 16.33 14.76
N PRO A 310 25.48 16.59 13.79
CA PRO A 310 26.89 16.17 13.87
C PRO A 310 27.54 16.42 15.23
N GLY A 311 28.16 15.38 15.81
CA GLY A 311 28.84 15.46 17.10
C GLY A 311 27.94 15.70 18.31
N ARG A 312 26.61 15.58 18.18
CA ARG A 312 25.69 15.69 19.32
C ARG A 312 26.02 14.59 20.34
N GLU A 313 26.23 15.00 21.59
CA GLU A 313 26.46 14.10 22.72
C GLU A 313 25.20 13.96 23.58
N HIS A 314 24.96 12.76 24.06
CA HIS A 314 24.05 12.47 25.16
C HIS A 314 24.87 12.02 26.37
N GLU A 315 24.82 12.80 27.44
CA GLU A 315 25.57 12.54 28.68
C GLU A 315 25.20 11.18 29.29
N THR A 316 26.04 10.65 30.17
CA THR A 316 25.80 9.32 30.75
C THR A 316 24.53 9.27 31.61
N HIS A 317 23.59 8.38 31.24
CA HIS A 317 22.30 8.21 31.90
C HIS A 317 21.81 6.75 31.85
N THR A 318 20.59 6.53 32.35
CA THR A 318 19.90 5.22 32.42
C THR A 318 18.41 5.42 32.20
N HIS A 319 17.73 4.43 31.61
CA HIS A 319 16.27 4.40 31.48
C HIS A 319 15.64 3.31 32.34
N PRO A 320 14.39 3.48 32.80
CA PRO A 320 13.67 2.49 33.62
C PRO A 320 12.98 1.39 32.80
N THR A 321 13.20 1.36 31.48
CA THR A 321 12.60 0.40 30.54
C THR A 321 13.69 -0.10 29.60
N ASP A 322 13.49 -1.29 29.03
CA ASP A 322 14.28 -1.74 27.88
C ASP A 322 14.06 -0.77 26.72
N GLU A 323 15.08 -0.57 25.90
CA GLU A 323 15.00 0.26 24.70
C GLU A 323 15.64 -0.44 23.50
N THR A 324 15.07 -0.22 22.32
CA THR A 324 15.65 -0.64 21.05
C THR A 324 15.84 0.59 20.18
N LEU A 325 17.09 0.82 19.76
CA LEU A 325 17.43 1.90 18.85
C LEU A 325 17.79 1.32 17.48
N LEU A 326 17.03 1.67 16.44
CA LEU A 326 17.30 1.30 15.05
C LEU A 326 17.84 2.50 14.29
N ILE A 327 19.08 2.39 13.81
CA ILE A 327 19.74 3.46 13.07
C ILE A 327 19.22 3.49 11.65
N VAL A 328 18.71 4.64 11.22
CA VAL A 328 18.14 4.86 9.89
C VAL A 328 19.17 5.49 8.97
N ASP A 329 19.84 6.55 9.43
CA ASP A 329 20.81 7.30 8.64
C ASP A 329 21.95 7.85 9.51
N GLY A 330 23.12 8.00 8.91
CA GLY A 330 24.33 8.42 9.59
C GLY A 330 24.90 7.35 10.53
N SER A 331 25.54 7.79 11.61
CA SER A 331 26.16 6.89 12.59
C SER A 331 26.14 7.45 13.99
N ILE A 332 26.17 6.56 14.98
CA ILE A 332 26.23 6.92 16.38
C ILE A 332 27.14 5.93 17.12
N THR A 333 27.91 6.44 18.06
CA THR A 333 28.81 5.65 18.89
C THR A 333 28.28 5.63 20.31
N PHE A 334 27.93 4.44 20.80
CA PHE A 334 27.47 4.22 22.16
C PHE A 334 28.63 3.79 23.06
N ARG A 335 28.61 4.28 24.29
CA ARG A 335 29.51 3.87 25.36
C ARG A 335 28.69 3.35 26.52
N TYR A 336 28.93 2.12 26.92
CA TYR A 336 28.31 1.49 28.07
C TYR A 336 29.37 0.64 28.77
N ASP A 337 29.34 0.60 30.10
CA ASP A 337 30.42 0.05 30.91
C ASP A 337 31.80 0.66 30.51
N ASP A 338 32.77 -0.19 30.12
CA ASP A 338 34.09 0.19 29.61
C ASP A 338 34.23 -0.10 28.08
N GLU A 339 33.10 -0.36 27.40
CA GLU A 339 33.05 -0.70 25.98
C GLU A 339 32.52 0.48 25.14
N GLU A 340 32.98 0.53 23.89
CA GLU A 340 32.51 1.50 22.90
C GLU A 340 32.12 0.75 21.64
N ALA A 341 30.96 1.09 21.08
CA ALA A 341 30.43 0.44 19.90
C ALA A 341 29.76 1.43 18.94
N ALA A 342 30.16 1.35 17.67
CA ALA A 342 29.59 2.14 16.59
C ALA A 342 28.44 1.40 15.90
N CYS A 343 27.36 2.12 15.64
CA CYS A 343 26.20 1.68 14.89
C CYS A 343 26.00 2.58 13.66
N THR A 344 25.63 1.97 12.54
CA THR A 344 25.34 2.63 11.26
C THR A 344 23.97 2.21 10.75
N SER A 345 23.47 2.84 9.67
CA SER A 345 22.16 2.52 9.07
C SER A 345 21.91 1.01 8.97
N GLY A 346 20.77 0.57 9.53
CA GLY A 346 20.35 -0.82 9.61
C GLY A 346 20.67 -1.52 10.94
N ASP A 347 21.66 -1.04 11.70
CA ASP A 347 22.01 -1.64 12.98
C ASP A 347 20.97 -1.34 14.05
N ARG A 348 20.73 -2.32 14.93
CA ARG A 348 19.93 -2.17 16.14
C ARG A 348 20.80 -2.26 17.38
N LEU A 349 20.59 -1.35 18.32
CA LEU A 349 21.09 -1.49 19.69
C LEU A 349 19.93 -1.92 20.59
N LEU A 350 20.04 -3.12 21.17
CA LEU A 350 19.15 -3.62 22.22
C LEU A 350 19.75 -3.23 23.56
N LEU A 351 19.05 -2.36 24.29
CA LEU A 351 19.53 -1.74 25.51
C LEU A 351 18.63 -2.14 26.69
N PRO A 352 19.08 -3.04 27.58
CA PRO A 352 18.30 -3.45 28.73
C PRO A 352 18.05 -2.29 29.73
N GLU A 353 16.93 -2.35 30.44
CA GLU A 353 16.59 -1.38 31.48
C GLU A 353 17.72 -1.21 32.50
N GLY A 354 17.91 0.01 32.99
CA GLY A 354 18.95 0.33 33.96
C GLY A 354 20.39 0.32 33.42
N THR A 355 20.61 0.02 32.13
CA THR A 355 21.94 0.10 31.53
C THR A 355 22.45 1.54 31.56
N LYS A 356 23.62 1.75 32.18
CA LYS A 356 24.30 3.04 32.19
C LYS A 356 25.07 3.23 30.89
N HIS A 357 24.68 4.23 30.11
CA HIS A 357 25.23 4.44 28.77
C HIS A 357 25.27 5.93 28.40
N SER A 358 26.05 6.26 27.37
CA SER A 358 26.13 7.57 26.72
C SER A 358 26.34 7.38 25.22
N SER A 359 26.14 8.43 24.42
CA SER A 359 26.34 8.34 22.98
C SER A 359 26.83 9.63 22.36
N VAL A 360 27.46 9.51 21.19
CA VAL A 360 27.86 10.64 20.35
C VAL A 360 27.54 10.35 18.89
N ALA A 361 26.85 11.26 18.22
CA ALA A 361 26.55 11.18 16.80
C ALA A 361 27.81 11.43 15.96
N GLY A 362 27.92 10.74 14.83
CA GLY A 362 29.05 10.85 13.90
C GLY A 362 29.12 12.20 13.17
N GLU A 363 30.09 12.33 12.26
CA GLU A 363 30.39 13.59 11.55
C GLU A 363 29.25 14.12 10.66
N GLU A 364 28.35 13.24 10.21
CA GLU A 364 27.17 13.60 9.40
C GLU A 364 25.88 13.70 10.25
N GLY A 365 25.97 13.45 11.56
CA GLY A 365 24.81 13.31 12.46
C GLY A 365 24.23 11.89 12.43
N CYS A 366 23.05 11.74 13.02
CA CYS A 366 22.34 10.45 13.05
C CYS A 366 20.83 10.63 13.11
N VAL A 367 20.09 9.82 12.36
CA VAL A 367 18.63 9.64 12.50
C VAL A 367 18.36 8.22 12.94
N TYR A 368 17.58 8.04 13.99
CA TYR A 368 17.26 6.73 14.54
C TYR A 368 15.87 6.72 15.18
N VAL A 369 15.32 5.51 15.33
CA VAL A 369 14.01 5.27 15.94
C VAL A 369 14.21 4.51 17.25
N ILE A 370 13.48 4.90 18.29
CA ILE A 370 13.54 4.31 19.63
C ILE A 370 12.19 3.65 19.96
N ALA A 371 12.21 2.36 20.26
CA ALA A 371 11.12 1.67 20.96
C ALA A 371 11.45 1.51 22.43
N LEU A 372 10.47 1.69 23.31
CA LEU A 372 10.60 1.49 24.77
C LEU A 372 10.35 0.02 25.15
N GLU A 373 10.87 -0.90 24.35
CA GLU A 373 10.89 -2.34 24.59
C GLU A 373 12.03 -2.99 23.78
N THR A 374 12.33 -4.27 24.07
CA THR A 374 13.31 -5.03 23.27
C THR A 374 12.64 -5.59 22.02
N VAL A 375 13.07 -5.15 20.83
CA VAL A 375 12.63 -5.62 19.52
C VAL A 375 13.84 -6.11 18.73
N ALA A 376 14.11 -7.41 18.80
CA ALA A 376 15.29 -8.03 18.18
C ALA A 376 15.28 -7.96 16.64
#